data_AF-A0A8H4QVJ0-F1
#
_entry.id   AF-A0A8H4QVJ0-F1
#
_cell.length_a   1.000
_cell.length_b   1.000
_cell.length_c   1.000
_cell.angle_alpha   90.00
_cell.angle_beta   90.00
_cell.angle_gamma   90.00
#
_symmetry.space_group_name_H-M   'P 1'
#
loop_
_entity.id
_entity.type
_entity.pdbx_description
1 polymer ?
#
loop_
_entity_poly.entity_id
_entity_poly.type
_entity_poly.pdbx_seq_one_letter_code
_entity_poly.pdbx_strand_id
1 'polypeptide(L)'
;MGRVLHKLPPIHHSILMVFRVPSQSVDDLVPAPSLQNSQPPPWRGSMIVSGMRSSDRGSSQEIWVTAVETDGENRVEMWPRTFHVRVLHEQPVLREFQAWVLSYRPAIPLCTFMPGRTSDQNAHTVNQANFRSLSRVLFAHNAIAIASWPPNTFPGAGMIIYPAQNSTAVLVGALFFEMSFPSFIGGVPSPISPVSPLSMQQVPRHPQYTQQRISNISPYSASPHRHAPSLSPHLSDPNSPVEQAIAAHTRQEAYRYMMPRPGQAPYNTMPQPSVSPEAGWTGKDEDEKGYAAYHQQHPPYS
;
A
#
# COMPACT_ATOMS: atom_id res chain seq x y z
N MET A 1 31.70 48.40 31.79
CA MET A 1 31.26 48.67 30.41
C MET A 1 32.37 48.24 29.45
N GLY A 2 32.34 46.99 28.98
CA GLY A 2 33.33 46.47 28.02
C GLY A 2 32.60 46.05 26.74
N ARG A 3 32.90 46.74 25.63
CA ARG A 3 32.34 46.41 24.30
C ARG A 3 33.08 45.19 23.77
N VAL A 4 32.37 44.08 23.63
CA VAL A 4 32.85 42.86 22.98
C VAL A 4 32.75 43.05 21.47
N LEU A 5 33.90 43.04 20.80
CA LEU A 5 34.05 43.18 19.36
C LEU A 5 33.64 41.85 18.68
N HIS A 6 32.55 41.86 17.92
CA HIS A 6 32.15 40.71 17.10
C HIS A 6 33.06 40.60 15.87
N LYS A 7 33.80 39.49 15.78
CA LYS A 7 34.66 39.13 14.65
C LYS A 7 33.80 38.43 13.60
N LEU A 8 33.63 39.05 12.43
CA LEU A 8 32.93 38.47 11.27
C LEU A 8 33.76 37.32 10.65
N PRO A 9 33.13 36.20 10.23
CA PRO A 9 33.82 35.14 9.51
C PRO A 9 34.06 35.49 8.03
N PRO A 10 35.08 34.86 7.40
CA PRO A 10 35.49 35.16 6.03
C PRO A 10 34.55 34.56 4.99
N ILE A 11 34.44 35.28 3.87
CA ILE A 11 33.65 34.93 2.67
C ILE A 11 34.34 33.76 1.96
N HIS A 12 33.73 32.58 2.00
CA HIS A 12 34.15 31.43 1.20
C HIS A 12 33.89 31.72 -0.28
N HIS A 13 34.97 31.69 -1.07
CA HIS A 13 34.91 31.70 -2.53
C HIS A 13 34.26 30.40 -3.01
N SER A 14 33.08 30.50 -3.61
CA SER A 14 32.44 29.41 -4.32
C SER A 14 33.25 29.09 -5.58
N ILE A 15 34.09 28.06 -5.51
CA ILE A 15 34.67 27.44 -6.71
C ILE A 15 33.54 26.69 -7.42
N LEU A 16 33.08 27.23 -8.54
CA LEU A 16 32.22 26.50 -9.47
C LEU A 16 33.05 25.37 -10.11
N MET A 17 33.02 24.18 -9.51
CA MET A 17 33.52 22.96 -10.13
C MET A 17 32.56 22.59 -11.27
N VAL A 18 32.88 23.03 -12.49
CA VAL A 18 32.19 22.61 -13.71
C VAL A 18 32.53 21.14 -13.96
N PHE A 19 31.68 20.25 -13.48
CA PHE A 19 31.72 18.82 -13.77
C PHE A 19 31.34 18.61 -15.24
N ARG A 20 32.33 18.51 -16.12
CA ARG A 20 32.13 17.99 -17.48
C ARG A 20 32.06 16.48 -17.37
N VAL A 21 30.85 15.93 -17.38
CA VAL A 21 30.62 14.48 -17.48
C VAL A 21 31.14 14.02 -18.85
N PRO A 22 32.14 13.11 -18.91
CA PRO A 22 32.58 12.53 -20.17
C PRO A 22 31.45 11.70 -20.78
N SER A 23 30.96 12.08 -21.95
CA SER A 23 29.85 11.44 -22.66
C SER A 23 30.26 10.18 -23.44
N GLN A 24 31.26 9.44 -22.96
CA GLN A 24 31.86 8.33 -23.70
C GLN A 24 32.17 7.13 -22.78
N SER A 25 31.15 6.35 -22.41
CA SER A 25 31.22 4.91 -22.05
C SER A 25 29.90 4.39 -21.44
N VAL A 26 28.74 4.76 -22.02
CA VAL A 26 27.44 4.36 -21.44
C VAL A 26 26.94 3.00 -21.95
N ASP A 27 27.57 2.45 -23.00
CA ASP A 27 27.18 1.16 -23.59
C ASP A 27 27.80 -0.08 -22.91
N ASP A 28 28.78 0.10 -22.01
CA ASP A 28 29.53 -1.02 -21.37
C ASP A 28 29.09 -1.30 -19.91
N LEU A 29 28.00 -0.65 -19.46
CA LEU A 29 27.47 -0.82 -18.10
C LEU A 29 26.24 -1.72 -18.02
N VAL A 30 25.83 -2.34 -19.13
CA VAL A 30 24.83 -3.41 -19.07
C VAL A 30 25.59 -4.70 -18.77
N PRO A 31 25.55 -5.24 -17.53
CA PRO A 31 26.21 -6.51 -17.24
C PRO A 31 25.71 -7.56 -18.23
N ALA A 32 26.64 -8.35 -18.75
CA ALA A 32 26.33 -9.43 -19.68
C ALA A 32 25.12 -10.23 -19.17
N PRO A 33 24.14 -10.60 -20.02
CA PRO A 33 22.89 -11.22 -19.60
C PRO A 33 23.09 -12.52 -18.80
N SER A 34 24.26 -13.17 -18.90
CA SER A 34 24.68 -14.31 -18.09
C SER A 34 24.99 -14.00 -16.62
N LEU A 35 25.21 -12.73 -16.27
CA LEU A 35 25.45 -12.23 -14.91
C LEU A 35 24.23 -11.57 -14.27
N GLN A 36 23.12 -11.46 -15.01
CA GLN A 36 21.84 -11.06 -14.42
C GLN A 36 21.31 -12.24 -13.61
N ASN A 37 21.69 -12.30 -12.32
CA ASN A 37 21.04 -13.18 -11.37
C ASN A 37 19.53 -13.00 -11.50
N SER A 38 18.83 -14.09 -11.81
CA SER A 38 17.39 -14.13 -11.88
C SER A 38 16.83 -13.73 -10.52
N GLN A 39 16.48 -12.45 -10.39
CA GLN A 39 15.85 -11.98 -9.17
C GLN A 39 14.57 -12.79 -8.97
N PRO A 40 14.30 -13.23 -7.73
CA PRO A 40 13.08 -13.98 -7.45
C PRO A 40 11.88 -13.15 -7.90
N PRO A 41 10.86 -13.78 -8.48
CA PRO A 41 9.68 -13.06 -8.92
C PRO A 41 9.04 -12.37 -7.70
N PRO A 42 8.50 -11.14 -7.87
CA PRO A 42 7.82 -10.46 -6.79
C PRO A 42 6.61 -11.28 -6.32
N TRP A 43 6.33 -11.22 -5.03
CA TRP A 43 5.09 -11.76 -4.48
C TRP A 43 3.88 -11.09 -5.16
N ARG A 44 2.83 -11.86 -5.43
CA ARG A 44 1.57 -11.35 -5.97
C ARG A 44 0.39 -11.91 -5.20
N GLY A 45 -0.51 -11.03 -4.77
CA GLY A 45 -1.71 -11.40 -4.04
C GLY A 45 -2.66 -10.22 -3.85
N SER A 46 -3.55 -10.34 -2.87
CA SER A 46 -4.52 -9.30 -2.54
C SER A 46 -4.53 -8.93 -1.05
N MET A 47 -4.99 -7.73 -0.75
CA MET A 47 -5.28 -7.24 0.60
C MET A 47 -6.76 -6.95 0.70
N ILE A 48 -7.46 -7.62 1.62
CA ILE A 48 -8.83 -7.29 1.98
C ILE A 48 -8.76 -6.30 3.13
N VAL A 49 -8.93 -5.03 2.81
CA VAL A 49 -8.73 -3.91 3.73
C VAL A 49 -10.06 -3.53 4.37
N SER A 50 -10.14 -3.68 5.69
CA SER A 50 -11.29 -3.30 6.50
C SER A 50 -11.07 -1.97 7.19
N GLY A 51 -12.16 -1.22 7.33
CA GLY A 51 -12.14 0.07 8.02
C GLY A 51 -11.29 1.10 7.30
N MET A 52 -11.41 1.27 5.98
CA MET A 52 -10.78 2.41 5.31
C MET A 52 -11.36 3.76 5.73
N ARG A 53 -12.60 3.75 6.25
CA ARG A 53 -13.30 4.92 6.78
C ARG A 53 -13.66 4.67 8.24
N SER A 54 -13.47 5.67 9.09
CA SER A 54 -13.81 5.56 10.52
C SER A 54 -15.32 5.37 10.73
N SER A 55 -16.15 5.95 9.86
CA SER A 55 -17.62 5.84 9.88
C SER A 55 -18.15 4.49 9.40
N ASP A 56 -17.35 3.74 8.63
CA ASP A 56 -17.77 2.49 8.01
C ASP A 56 -16.69 1.43 8.22
N ARG A 57 -16.63 0.93 9.46
CA ARG A 57 -15.68 -0.11 9.86
C ARG A 57 -16.03 -1.48 9.30
N GLY A 58 -17.27 -1.68 8.85
CA GLY A 58 -17.77 -2.94 8.31
C GLY A 58 -17.45 -3.13 6.83
N SER A 59 -17.24 -2.05 6.08
CA SER A 59 -16.83 -2.13 4.69
C SER A 59 -15.41 -2.68 4.56
N SER A 60 -15.28 -3.65 3.64
CA SER A 60 -14.01 -4.18 3.18
C SER A 60 -13.82 -3.88 1.70
N GLN A 61 -12.57 -3.60 1.32
CA GLN A 61 -12.17 -3.41 -0.07
C GLN A 61 -11.02 -4.35 -0.40
N GLU A 62 -11.13 -5.06 -1.51
CA GLU A 62 -10.02 -5.86 -2.01
C GLU A 62 -9.09 -5.00 -2.88
N ILE A 63 -7.78 -5.10 -2.62
CA ILE A 63 -6.73 -4.40 -3.35
C ILE A 63 -5.69 -5.42 -3.80
N TRP A 64 -5.51 -5.55 -5.11
CA TRP A 64 -4.47 -6.39 -5.69
C TRP A 64 -3.12 -5.70 -5.55
N VAL A 65 -2.12 -6.45 -5.12
CA VAL A 65 -0.78 -5.91 -4.83
C VAL A 65 0.33 -6.84 -5.28
N THR A 66 1.46 -6.22 -5.57
CA THR A 66 2.75 -6.90 -5.69
C THR A 66 3.64 -6.48 -4.54
N ALA A 67 4.42 -7.40 -3.99
CA ALA A 67 5.38 -7.09 -2.94
C ALA A 67 6.78 -7.61 -3.28
N VAL A 68 7.78 -6.89 -2.79
CA VAL A 68 9.18 -7.29 -2.84
C VAL A 68 9.74 -7.18 -1.43
N GLU A 69 10.34 -8.27 -0.94
CA GLU A 69 11.11 -8.27 0.31
C GLU A 69 12.40 -7.46 0.05
N THR A 70 12.63 -6.41 0.83
CA THR A 70 13.80 -5.53 0.66
C THR A 70 14.96 -5.97 1.54
N ASP A 71 14.65 -6.60 2.67
CA ASP A 71 15.62 -6.95 3.70
C ASP A 71 15.21 -8.31 4.30
N GLY A 72 15.96 -9.38 4.02
CA GLY A 72 15.74 -10.70 4.64
C GLY A 72 16.17 -11.92 3.82
N GLU A 73 15.75 -13.10 4.28
CA GLU A 73 16.07 -14.42 3.70
C GLU A 73 15.19 -14.81 2.50
N ASN A 74 14.37 -13.88 1.98
CA ASN A 74 13.43 -14.13 0.88
C ASN A 74 12.43 -15.24 1.21
N ARG A 75 11.60 -15.01 2.23
CA ARG A 75 10.58 -15.96 2.71
C ARG A 75 9.22 -15.76 2.02
N VAL A 76 9.24 -15.14 0.85
CA VAL A 76 8.07 -14.68 0.08
C VAL A 76 7.12 -15.82 -0.29
N GLU A 77 7.66 -17.00 -0.57
CA GLU A 77 6.89 -18.20 -0.93
C GLU A 77 5.93 -18.68 0.16
N MET A 78 6.20 -18.31 1.42
CA MET A 78 5.37 -18.71 2.56
C MET A 78 4.27 -17.69 2.89
N TRP A 79 4.19 -16.59 2.14
CA TRP A 79 3.18 -15.56 2.38
C TRP A 79 1.81 -16.04 1.87
N PRO A 80 0.72 -15.78 2.61
CA PRO A 80 -0.63 -16.12 2.15
C PRO A 80 -0.94 -15.35 0.87
N ARG A 81 -1.79 -15.91 -0.01
CA ARG A 81 -2.23 -15.22 -1.25
C ARG A 81 -3.07 -13.98 -0.97
N THR A 82 -3.76 -13.95 0.15
CA THR A 82 -4.63 -12.84 0.56
C THR A 82 -4.36 -12.47 2.00
N PHE A 83 -4.11 -11.19 2.24
CA PHE A 83 -3.97 -10.62 3.58
C PHE A 83 -5.28 -9.97 4.02
N HIS A 84 -5.74 -10.29 5.23
CA HIS A 84 -6.82 -9.54 5.87
C HIS A 84 -6.22 -8.39 6.65
N VAL A 85 -6.44 -7.17 6.15
CA VAL A 85 -5.80 -5.96 6.64
C VAL A 85 -6.82 -5.13 7.42
N ARG A 86 -6.46 -4.68 8.62
CA ARG A 86 -7.28 -3.81 9.46
C ARG A 86 -6.55 -2.50 9.74
N VAL A 87 -7.16 -1.38 9.41
CA VAL A 87 -6.61 -0.04 9.71
C VAL A 87 -6.88 0.33 11.16
N LEU A 88 -5.85 0.80 11.86
CA LEU A 88 -5.94 1.29 13.25
C LEU A 88 -6.12 2.81 13.28
N HIS A 89 -7.36 3.28 13.19
CA HIS A 89 -7.68 4.73 13.19
C HIS A 89 -7.50 5.42 14.54
N GLU A 90 -7.71 4.69 15.63
CA GLU A 90 -7.87 5.30 16.96
C GLU A 90 -6.53 5.67 17.62
N GLN A 91 -5.40 5.32 17.01
CA GLN A 91 -4.08 5.47 17.62
C GLN A 91 -3.07 6.01 16.59
N PRO A 92 -2.58 7.24 16.75
CA PRO A 92 -1.59 7.84 15.85
C PRO A 92 -0.17 7.30 16.16
N VAL A 93 0.04 6.00 15.98
CA VAL A 93 1.27 5.27 16.36
C VAL A 93 2.31 5.20 15.25
N LEU A 94 2.06 5.76 14.06
CA LEU A 94 2.96 5.65 12.91
C LEU A 94 4.39 6.12 13.22
N ARG A 95 4.53 7.29 13.85
CA ARG A 95 5.85 7.87 14.15
C ARG A 95 6.62 7.03 15.17
N GLU A 96 5.94 6.61 16.24
CA GLU A 96 6.52 5.75 17.28
C GLU A 96 6.93 4.40 16.68
N PHE A 97 6.07 3.82 15.85
CA PHE A 97 6.35 2.57 15.16
C PHE A 97 7.58 2.68 14.26
N GLN A 98 7.69 3.72 13.43
CA GLN A 98 8.86 3.92 12.57
C GLN A 98 10.14 4.07 13.38
N ALA A 99 10.12 4.84 14.47
CA ALA A 99 11.28 4.98 15.35
C ALA A 99 11.66 3.64 16.02
N TRP A 100 10.65 2.87 16.45
CA TRP A 100 10.85 1.55 17.02
C TRP A 100 11.47 0.58 16.01
N VAL A 101 10.96 0.49 14.78
CA VAL A 101 11.52 -0.36 13.70
C VAL A 101 13.00 -0.03 13.45
N LEU A 102 13.36 1.26 13.41
CA LEU A 102 14.74 1.71 13.17
C LEU A 102 15.71 1.37 14.32
N SER A 103 15.19 1.27 15.54
CA SER A 103 15.99 0.98 16.74
C SER A 103 16.09 -0.50 17.10
N TYR A 104 15.17 -1.33 16.57
CA TYR A 104 15.08 -2.74 16.92
C TYR A 104 16.29 -3.54 16.39
N ARG A 105 16.79 -4.47 17.21
CA ARG A 105 17.91 -5.37 16.89
C ARG A 105 17.56 -6.80 17.33
N PRO A 106 17.62 -7.81 16.44
CA PRO A 106 18.03 -7.76 15.03
C PRO A 106 17.10 -6.92 14.14
N ALA A 107 17.55 -6.51 12.95
CA ALA A 107 16.73 -5.69 12.05
C ALA A 107 15.46 -6.45 11.63
N ILE A 108 14.32 -5.76 11.63
CA ILE A 108 13.03 -6.34 11.24
C ILE A 108 13.00 -6.47 9.72
N PRO A 109 12.69 -7.65 9.16
CA PRO A 109 12.54 -7.81 7.72
C PRO A 109 11.46 -6.87 7.17
N LEU A 110 11.79 -6.17 6.09
CA LEU A 110 10.91 -5.20 5.46
C LEU A 110 10.52 -5.68 4.06
N CYS A 111 9.34 -5.24 3.64
CA CYS A 111 8.89 -5.39 2.28
C CYS A 111 8.20 -4.14 1.76
N THR A 112 8.15 -4.03 0.45
CA THR A 112 7.55 -2.91 -0.25
C THR A 112 6.36 -3.40 -1.07
N PHE A 113 5.17 -2.86 -0.82
CA PHE A 113 3.97 -3.10 -1.61
C PHE A 113 3.75 -2.02 -2.65
N MET A 114 3.29 -2.47 -3.82
CA MET A 114 2.87 -1.64 -4.95
C MET A 114 1.52 -2.14 -5.47
N PRO A 115 0.71 -1.28 -6.12
CA PRO A 115 -0.54 -1.71 -6.72
C PRO A 115 -0.29 -2.72 -7.83
N GLY A 116 -1.00 -3.85 -7.76
CA GLY A 116 -0.94 -4.92 -8.73
C GLY A 116 -1.43 -4.49 -10.12
N ARG A 117 -0.80 -5.04 -11.15
CA ARG A 117 -1.24 -4.89 -12.54
C ARG A 117 -2.29 -5.97 -12.85
N THR A 118 -3.49 -5.55 -13.21
CA THR A 118 -4.55 -6.42 -13.73
C THR A 118 -4.57 -6.32 -15.26
N SER A 119 -5.07 -7.35 -15.94
CA SER A 119 -5.21 -7.34 -17.40
C SER A 119 -6.24 -6.31 -17.88
N ASP A 120 -7.31 -6.12 -17.13
CA ASP A 120 -8.31 -5.09 -17.39
C ASP A 120 -7.84 -3.70 -16.92
N GLN A 121 -7.86 -2.73 -17.84
CA GLN A 121 -7.44 -1.35 -17.63
C GLN A 121 -8.34 -0.61 -16.65
N ASN A 122 -9.65 -0.89 -16.68
CA ASN A 122 -10.60 -0.26 -15.77
C ASN A 122 -10.38 -0.77 -14.34
N ALA A 123 -10.33 -2.09 -14.15
CA ALA A 123 -9.95 -2.71 -12.88
C ALA A 123 -8.59 -2.21 -12.38
N HIS A 124 -7.61 -2.02 -13.26
CA HIS A 124 -6.28 -1.54 -12.87
C HIS A 124 -6.34 -0.11 -12.31
N THR A 125 -7.10 0.77 -12.97
CA THR A 125 -7.30 2.16 -12.55
C THR A 125 -7.98 2.24 -11.18
N VAL A 126 -9.03 1.43 -10.98
CA VAL A 126 -9.74 1.33 -9.69
C VAL A 126 -8.81 0.79 -8.61
N ASN A 127 -8.06 -0.28 -8.89
CA ASN A 127 -7.12 -0.86 -7.94
C ASN A 127 -6.04 0.14 -7.51
N GLN A 128 -5.48 0.88 -8.47
CA GLN A 128 -4.48 1.92 -8.19
C GLN A 128 -5.07 3.07 -7.35
N ALA A 129 -6.30 3.47 -7.64
CA ALA A 129 -7.01 4.48 -6.86
C ALA A 129 -7.25 4.02 -5.42
N ASN A 130 -7.71 2.77 -5.22
CA ASN A 130 -7.95 2.19 -3.90
C ASN A 130 -6.65 2.06 -3.10
N PHE A 131 -5.58 1.58 -3.72
CA PHE A 131 -4.26 1.50 -3.09
C PHE A 131 -3.75 2.87 -2.63
N ARG A 132 -3.84 3.89 -3.50
CA ARG A 132 -3.46 5.26 -3.14
C ARG A 132 -4.36 5.83 -2.04
N SER A 133 -5.64 5.49 -2.05
CA SER A 133 -6.57 5.89 -1.00
C SER A 133 -6.17 5.31 0.35
N LEU A 134 -5.82 4.02 0.41
CA LEU A 134 -5.30 3.39 1.63
C LEU A 134 -4.05 4.12 2.14
N SER A 135 -3.06 4.33 1.26
CA SER A 135 -1.81 5.02 1.65
C SER A 135 -2.08 6.42 2.21
N ARG A 136 -2.96 7.19 1.57
CA ARG A 136 -3.38 8.52 2.07
C ARG A 136 -4.09 8.44 3.42
N VAL A 137 -4.98 7.47 3.62
CA VAL A 137 -5.68 7.28 4.91
C VAL A 137 -4.66 7.02 6.02
N LEU A 138 -3.73 6.08 5.82
CA LEU A 138 -2.72 5.79 6.82
C LEU A 138 -1.84 7.00 7.12
N PHE A 139 -1.43 7.74 6.08
CA PHE A 139 -0.59 8.91 6.23
C PHE A 139 -1.32 10.06 6.95
N ALA A 140 -2.53 10.40 6.50
CA ALA A 140 -3.31 11.52 7.04
C ALA A 140 -3.65 11.34 8.52
N HIS A 141 -3.89 10.10 8.95
CA HIS A 141 -4.24 9.79 10.34
C HIS A 141 -3.04 9.41 11.21
N ASN A 142 -1.79 9.48 10.70
CA ASN A 142 -0.61 8.91 11.37
C ASN A 142 -0.86 7.47 11.86
N ALA A 143 -1.61 6.72 11.06
CA ALA A 143 -2.09 5.39 11.40
C ALA A 143 -1.23 4.31 10.74
N ILE A 144 -1.40 3.09 11.24
CA ILE A 144 -0.85 1.87 10.66
C ILE A 144 -2.00 0.90 10.35
N ALA A 145 -1.73 -0.08 9.51
CA ALA A 145 -2.61 -1.21 9.30
C ALA A 145 -1.93 -2.52 9.72
N ILE A 146 -2.72 -3.47 10.20
CA ILE A 146 -2.23 -4.77 10.65
C ILE A 146 -2.79 -5.85 9.74
N ALA A 147 -1.92 -6.76 9.34
CA ALA A 147 -2.27 -7.99 8.64
C ALA A 147 -1.81 -9.18 9.49
N SER A 148 -2.74 -10.00 9.98
CA SER A 148 -2.42 -11.22 10.73
C SER A 148 -2.29 -12.42 9.79
N TRP A 149 -1.34 -13.31 10.02
CA TRP A 149 -1.22 -14.52 9.20
C TRP A 149 -2.33 -15.51 9.55
N PRO A 150 -2.77 -16.34 8.59
CA PRO A 150 -3.63 -17.47 8.90
C PRO A 150 -2.96 -18.36 9.97
N PRO A 151 -3.74 -18.94 10.90
CA PRO A 151 -3.19 -19.78 11.98
C PRO A 151 -2.42 -21.00 11.46
N ASN A 152 -2.68 -21.40 10.22
CA ASN A 152 -2.12 -22.58 9.58
C ASN A 152 -0.72 -22.35 8.98
N THR A 153 -0.27 -21.09 8.86
CA THR A 153 1.00 -20.75 8.20
C THR A 153 2.09 -20.55 9.23
N PHE A 154 1.92 -19.55 10.11
CA PHE A 154 2.83 -19.25 11.20
C PHE A 154 2.01 -18.72 12.39
N PRO A 155 1.82 -19.53 13.44
CA PRO A 155 1.07 -19.09 14.59
C PRO A 155 1.75 -17.89 15.27
N GLY A 156 1.04 -16.77 15.39
CA GLY A 156 1.60 -15.54 15.96
C GLY A 156 2.21 -14.58 14.94
N ALA A 157 2.37 -15.00 13.67
CA ALA A 157 2.96 -14.14 12.67
C ALA A 157 1.99 -13.12 12.10
N GLY A 158 2.57 -12.05 11.56
CA GLY A 158 1.83 -11.03 10.87
C GLY A 158 2.73 -9.96 10.30
N MET A 159 2.11 -8.85 9.94
CA MET A 159 2.77 -7.71 9.37
C MET A 159 2.07 -6.43 9.76
N ILE A 160 2.89 -5.39 9.92
CA ILE A 160 2.41 -4.02 10.10
C ILE A 160 2.72 -3.25 8.82
N ILE A 161 1.67 -2.71 8.21
CA ILE A 161 1.72 -1.95 6.97
C ILE A 161 1.61 -0.47 7.30
N TYR A 162 2.50 0.34 6.73
CA TYR A 162 2.54 1.79 6.93
C TYR A 162 2.91 2.52 5.63
N PRO A 163 2.54 3.81 5.48
CA PRO A 163 2.80 4.55 4.26
C PRO A 163 4.28 4.93 4.16
N ALA A 164 4.82 4.92 2.94
CA ALA A 164 6.11 5.53 2.67
C ALA A 164 6.03 7.05 2.87
N GLN A 165 7.05 7.67 3.46
CA GLN A 165 7.02 9.08 3.84
C GLN A 165 6.90 10.06 2.66
N ASN A 166 7.32 9.63 1.46
CA ASN A 166 7.41 10.45 0.26
C ASN A 166 6.61 9.89 -0.93
N SER A 167 5.78 8.87 -0.71
CA SER A 167 5.06 8.22 -1.82
C SER A 167 3.72 7.66 -1.37
N THR A 168 2.65 8.08 -2.05
CA THR A 168 1.34 7.44 -1.91
C THR A 168 1.18 6.20 -2.79
N ALA A 169 2.15 5.92 -3.65
CA ALA A 169 2.14 4.78 -4.56
C ALA A 169 2.85 3.56 -3.99
N VAL A 170 3.38 3.68 -2.77
CA VAL A 170 4.15 2.64 -2.08
C VAL A 170 3.68 2.53 -0.63
N LEU A 171 3.57 1.30 -0.16
CA LEU A 171 3.40 0.98 1.27
C LEU A 171 4.57 0.11 1.71
N VAL A 172 4.96 0.23 2.97
CA VAL A 172 6.01 -0.58 3.59
C VAL A 172 5.37 -1.55 4.57
N GLY A 173 5.76 -2.82 4.51
CA GLY A 173 5.36 -3.85 5.46
C GLY A 173 6.54 -4.29 6.31
N ALA A 174 6.42 -4.16 7.63
CA ALA A 174 7.34 -4.77 8.59
C ALA A 174 6.83 -6.16 8.96
N LEU A 175 7.66 -7.18 8.76
CA LEU A 175 7.28 -8.59 8.87
C LEU A 175 7.64 -9.15 10.25
N PHE A 176 6.68 -9.83 10.86
CA PHE A 176 6.79 -10.42 12.20
C PHE A 176 6.55 -11.92 12.05
N PHE A 177 7.62 -12.70 11.85
CA PHE A 177 7.50 -14.16 11.68
C PHE A 177 7.48 -14.92 13.03
N GLU A 178 8.33 -14.49 13.96
CA GLU A 178 8.60 -15.20 15.22
C GLU A 178 8.43 -14.31 16.45
N MET A 179 7.98 -13.07 16.25
CA MET A 179 7.85 -12.08 17.30
C MET A 179 6.45 -11.48 17.35
N SER A 180 5.99 -11.17 18.56
CA SER A 180 4.72 -10.47 18.77
C SER A 180 4.81 -9.02 18.30
N PHE A 181 3.66 -8.43 17.98
CA PHE A 181 3.58 -6.99 17.74
C PHE A 181 3.96 -6.19 18.99
N PRO A 182 4.54 -4.99 18.83
CA PRO A 182 4.83 -4.10 19.95
C PRO A 182 3.58 -3.80 20.79
N SER A 183 3.73 -3.76 22.11
CA SER A 183 2.62 -3.57 23.04
C SER A 183 1.90 -2.23 22.88
N PHE A 184 2.58 -1.18 22.42
CA PHE A 184 1.99 0.15 22.16
C PHE A 184 0.99 0.15 20.99
N ILE A 185 0.94 -0.91 20.19
CA ILE A 185 -0.06 -1.07 19.11
C ILE A 185 -1.42 -1.55 19.67
N GLY A 186 -1.53 -1.67 20.99
CA GLY A 186 -2.76 -1.36 21.73
C GLY A 186 -3.94 -2.29 21.44
N GLY A 187 -3.95 -3.46 22.08
CA GLY A 187 -5.18 -4.25 22.28
C GLY A 187 -5.61 -5.12 21.10
N VAL A 188 -4.83 -5.17 20.02
CA VAL A 188 -4.96 -6.27 19.06
C VAL A 188 -4.33 -7.47 19.74
N PRO A 189 -5.09 -8.53 20.09
CA PRO A 189 -4.49 -9.73 20.65
C PRO A 189 -3.42 -10.16 19.67
N SER A 190 -2.16 -10.23 20.12
CA SER A 190 -1.12 -10.93 19.36
C SER A 190 -1.74 -12.26 18.92
N PRO A 191 -1.57 -12.70 17.66
CA PRO A 191 -2.21 -13.94 17.22
C PRO A 191 -1.75 -15.01 18.21
N ILE A 192 -2.73 -15.61 18.88
CA ILE A 192 -2.51 -16.41 20.09
C ILE A 192 -1.40 -17.40 19.77
N SER A 193 -0.20 -17.17 20.32
CA SER A 193 0.87 -18.17 20.21
C SER A 193 0.28 -19.45 20.79
N PRO A 194 0.32 -20.59 20.08
CA PRO A 194 -0.18 -21.84 20.61
C PRO A 194 0.58 -22.04 21.90
N VAL A 195 -0.12 -21.89 23.01
CA VAL A 195 0.43 -22.15 24.33
C VAL A 195 0.85 -23.61 24.26
N SER A 196 2.15 -23.87 24.19
CA SER A 196 2.69 -25.22 24.26
C SER A 196 2.00 -25.90 25.44
N PRO A 197 1.24 -26.99 25.24
CA PRO A 197 0.39 -27.57 26.28
C PRO A 197 1.18 -28.27 27.41
N LEU A 198 2.48 -28.00 27.55
CA LEU A 198 3.39 -28.71 28.45
C LEU A 198 3.65 -28.00 29.79
N SER A 199 2.99 -26.89 30.12
CA SER A 199 3.16 -26.22 31.43
C SER A 199 1.90 -26.14 32.30
N MET A 200 0.78 -26.72 31.89
CA MET A 200 -0.41 -26.89 32.74
C MET A 200 -0.31 -28.19 33.58
N GLN A 201 0.78 -28.34 34.34
CA GLN A 201 0.77 -29.24 35.50
C GLN A 201 0.13 -28.47 36.68
N GLN A 202 -1.17 -28.19 36.56
CA GLN A 202 -1.97 -27.68 37.67
C GLN A 202 -2.14 -28.80 38.70
N VAL A 203 -1.52 -28.60 39.86
CA VAL A 203 -1.73 -29.39 41.06
C VAL A 203 -3.20 -29.26 41.48
N PRO A 204 -3.97 -30.35 41.62
CA PRO A 204 -5.36 -30.28 42.08
C PRO A 204 -5.38 -30.02 43.59
N ARG A 205 -5.88 -28.87 44.03
CA ARG A 205 -6.31 -28.66 45.41
C ARG A 205 -7.80 -28.35 45.45
N HIS A 206 -8.54 -29.38 45.82
CA HIS A 206 -9.81 -29.47 46.55
C HIS A 206 -10.92 -28.41 46.38
N PRO A 207 -12.18 -28.85 46.18
CA PRO A 207 -13.37 -28.02 46.31
C PRO A 207 -13.91 -28.05 47.75
N GLN A 208 -14.36 -26.91 48.27
CA GLN A 208 -15.37 -26.88 49.34
C GLN A 208 -16.45 -25.82 49.06
N TYR A 209 -17.67 -26.35 48.90
CA TYR A 209 -18.99 -25.80 49.20
C TYR A 209 -19.10 -24.38 49.77
N THR A 210 -19.95 -23.53 49.20
CA THR A 210 -21.35 -23.32 49.67
C THR A 210 -22.07 -22.18 48.94
N GLN A 211 -23.40 -22.36 48.87
CA GLN A 211 -24.49 -21.40 48.79
C GLN A 211 -25.11 -20.98 47.45
N GLN A 212 -26.30 -21.58 47.27
CA GLN A 212 -27.40 -21.25 46.40
C GLN A 212 -27.91 -19.81 46.58
N ARG A 213 -28.30 -19.16 45.48
CA ARG A 213 -29.43 -18.22 45.48
C ARG A 213 -30.20 -18.25 44.17
N ILE A 214 -31.33 -18.96 44.25
CA ILE A 214 -32.69 -18.60 43.81
C ILE A 214 -32.85 -17.96 42.42
N SER A 215 -33.46 -18.79 41.58
CA SER A 215 -34.17 -18.53 40.33
C SER A 215 -35.14 -17.35 40.40
N ASN A 216 -35.15 -16.49 39.38
CA ASN A 216 -36.34 -15.71 39.02
C ASN A 216 -36.67 -15.95 37.54
N ILE A 217 -37.72 -16.75 37.37
CA ILE A 217 -38.42 -17.02 36.12
C ILE A 217 -39.43 -15.88 35.96
N SER A 218 -39.44 -15.20 34.81
CA SER A 218 -40.55 -14.31 34.45
C SER A 218 -41.03 -14.69 33.05
N PRO A 219 -42.24 -15.26 32.92
CA PRO A 219 -42.85 -15.54 31.64
C PRO A 219 -43.91 -14.48 31.28
N TYR A 220 -44.20 -14.40 29.98
CA TYR A 220 -45.32 -13.67 29.34
C TYR A 220 -45.25 -12.13 29.29
N SER A 221 -44.99 -11.61 28.09
CA SER A 221 -45.97 -10.72 27.46
C SER A 221 -45.85 -10.81 25.93
N ALA A 222 -46.89 -11.36 25.33
CA ALA A 222 -47.15 -11.23 23.91
C ALA A 222 -47.74 -9.84 23.65
N SER A 223 -47.22 -9.11 22.68
CA SER A 223 -47.95 -8.00 22.06
C SER A 223 -47.70 -7.97 20.55
N PRO A 224 -48.75 -8.14 19.74
CA PRO A 224 -48.68 -8.03 18.29
C PRO A 224 -49.14 -6.63 17.86
N HIS A 225 -48.27 -5.84 17.24
CA HIS A 225 -48.74 -4.73 16.40
C HIS A 225 -48.01 -4.68 15.06
N ARG A 226 -48.83 -4.91 14.03
CA ARG A 226 -48.55 -4.71 12.62
C ARG A 226 -48.62 -3.23 12.25
N HIS A 227 -47.97 -2.93 11.12
CA HIS A 227 -48.18 -1.82 10.18
C HIS A 227 -47.62 -0.43 10.52
N ALA A 228 -46.57 -0.05 9.79
CA ALA A 228 -46.56 1.17 8.99
C ALA A 228 -45.50 1.07 7.87
N PRO A 229 -45.87 1.09 6.58
CA PRO A 229 -44.94 1.32 5.48
C PRO A 229 -44.75 2.83 5.29
N SER A 230 -43.54 3.33 5.54
CA SER A 230 -43.16 4.69 5.16
C SER A 230 -42.77 4.69 3.68
N LEU A 231 -43.74 5.01 2.83
CA LEU A 231 -43.51 5.43 1.45
C LEU A 231 -43.19 6.92 1.49
N SER A 232 -41.94 7.28 1.26
CA SER A 232 -41.55 8.66 0.94
C SER A 232 -41.49 8.80 -0.59
N PRO A 233 -42.38 9.58 -1.22
CA PRO A 233 -42.26 9.94 -2.62
C PRO A 233 -41.35 11.17 -2.73
N HIS A 234 -40.10 10.97 -3.17
CA HIS A 234 -39.26 12.09 -3.61
C HIS A 234 -39.72 12.51 -5.00
N LEU A 235 -40.68 13.44 -5.03
CA LEU A 235 -40.99 14.27 -6.19
C LEU A 235 -39.79 15.18 -6.45
N SER A 236 -39.14 14.97 -7.59
CA SER A 236 -38.19 15.89 -8.19
C SER A 236 -38.97 17.08 -8.77
N ASP A 237 -38.74 18.26 -8.21
CA ASP A 237 -39.26 19.53 -8.70
C ASP A 237 -38.23 20.16 -9.66
N PRO A 238 -38.53 20.36 -10.95
CA PRO A 238 -37.54 20.80 -11.93
C PRO A 238 -37.76 22.26 -12.35
N ASN A 239 -38.04 23.20 -11.44
CA ASN A 239 -38.05 24.64 -11.75
C ASN A 239 -38.13 25.55 -10.51
N SER A 240 -36.99 25.92 -9.92
CA SER A 240 -36.91 27.11 -9.06
C SER A 240 -35.83 28.08 -9.58
N PRO A 241 -36.22 29.29 -10.03
CA PRO A 241 -35.29 30.32 -10.47
C PRO A 241 -34.84 31.22 -9.31
N VAL A 242 -33.53 31.53 -9.34
CA VAL A 242 -32.90 32.82 -9.00
C VAL A 242 -33.34 33.55 -7.72
N GLU A 243 -32.43 33.64 -6.75
CA GLU A 243 -32.00 34.94 -6.23
C GLU A 243 -30.59 34.89 -5.60
N GLN A 244 -29.76 35.85 -6.00
CA GLN A 244 -28.38 36.04 -5.58
C GLN A 244 -28.30 36.72 -4.21
N ALA A 245 -27.39 36.26 -3.35
CA ALA A 245 -26.85 37.08 -2.26
C ALA A 245 -25.33 37.16 -2.38
N ILE A 246 -24.87 38.39 -2.51
CA ILE A 246 -23.49 38.86 -2.59
C ILE A 246 -22.85 38.73 -1.21
N ALA A 247 -21.76 37.95 -1.06
CA ALA A 247 -20.66 38.27 -0.14
C ALA A 247 -19.50 37.25 -0.22
N ALA A 248 -18.34 37.79 -0.60
CA ALA A 248 -17.01 37.54 -0.04
C ALA A 248 -16.36 36.14 -0.17
N HIS A 249 -15.42 36.08 -1.13
CA HIS A 249 -14.03 35.64 -0.98
C HIS A 249 -13.74 34.33 -0.22
N THR A 250 -13.27 33.29 -0.94
CA THR A 250 -11.90 32.75 -0.82
C THR A 250 -11.61 31.73 -1.93
N ARG A 251 -10.65 32.08 -2.79
CA ARG A 251 -9.82 31.26 -3.70
C ARG A 251 -10.28 29.82 -4.03
N GLN A 252 -10.91 29.67 -5.19
CA GLN A 252 -10.76 28.46 -6.02
C GLN A 252 -9.78 28.80 -7.15
N GLU A 253 -8.61 28.18 -7.12
CA GLU A 253 -7.71 28.15 -8.26
C GLU A 253 -8.33 27.29 -9.36
N ALA A 254 -8.80 27.98 -10.39
CA ALA A 254 -9.31 27.40 -11.61
C ALA A 254 -8.19 26.62 -12.32
N TYR A 255 -8.35 25.30 -12.44
CA TYR A 255 -7.68 24.52 -13.47
C TYR A 255 -8.13 25.05 -14.83
N ARG A 256 -7.32 25.91 -15.44
CA ARG A 256 -7.47 26.32 -16.83
C ARG A 256 -7.13 25.12 -17.71
N TYR A 257 -8.15 24.49 -18.26
CA TYR A 257 -8.04 23.65 -19.44
C TYR A 257 -7.49 24.50 -20.59
N MET A 258 -6.23 24.30 -20.97
CA MET A 258 -5.67 24.87 -22.19
C MET A 258 -6.12 24.00 -23.36
N MET A 259 -7.14 24.45 -24.09
CA MET A 259 -7.49 23.92 -25.41
C MET A 259 -6.35 24.26 -26.39
N PRO A 260 -5.83 23.31 -27.19
CA PRO A 260 -4.89 23.61 -28.25
C PRO A 260 -5.61 24.43 -29.34
N ARG A 261 -5.13 25.64 -29.58
CA ARG A 261 -5.60 26.52 -30.65
C ARG A 261 -4.93 26.09 -31.97
N PRO A 262 -5.67 25.62 -32.99
CA PRO A 262 -5.09 25.34 -34.29
C PRO A 262 -4.95 26.64 -35.08
N GLY A 263 -3.73 26.92 -35.55
CA GLY A 263 -3.45 27.90 -36.58
C GLY A 263 -2.77 29.18 -36.08
N GLN A 264 -1.45 29.26 -36.32
CA GLN A 264 -0.84 30.32 -37.12
C GLN A 264 0.67 30.11 -37.19
N ALA A 265 1.15 29.77 -38.38
CA ALA A 265 2.55 29.83 -38.75
C ALA A 265 2.93 31.30 -39.02
N PRO A 266 4.11 31.75 -38.56
CA PRO A 266 4.87 32.76 -39.26
C PRO A 266 6.11 32.12 -39.86
N TYR A 267 6.21 32.27 -41.18
CA TYR A 267 7.43 32.12 -41.96
C TYR A 267 8.58 32.87 -41.27
N ASN A 268 9.70 32.18 -41.04
CA ASN A 268 10.99 32.84 -40.98
C ASN A 268 11.99 32.02 -41.78
N THR A 269 12.31 32.59 -42.94
CA THR A 269 13.25 32.17 -43.96
C THR A 269 14.67 32.48 -43.49
N MET A 270 15.52 31.46 -43.35
CA MET A 270 16.94 31.56 -43.72
C MET A 270 17.55 30.16 -43.96
N PRO A 271 18.52 30.05 -44.87
CA PRO A 271 18.83 28.81 -45.57
C PRO A 271 19.86 27.96 -44.79
N GLN A 272 19.60 26.66 -44.69
CA GLN A 272 20.58 25.68 -44.23
C GLN A 272 20.91 24.71 -45.38
N PRO A 273 22.21 24.48 -45.67
CA PRO A 273 22.63 23.64 -46.79
C PRO A 273 22.45 22.15 -46.49
N SER A 274 22.07 21.46 -47.56
CA SER A 274 21.86 20.03 -47.69
C SER A 274 23.10 19.20 -47.40
N VAL A 275 22.92 18.08 -46.70
CA VAL A 275 23.68 16.84 -46.94
C VAL A 275 22.85 15.63 -46.48
N SER A 276 22.43 14.84 -47.48
CA SER A 276 21.95 13.46 -47.39
C SER A 276 23.17 12.51 -47.35
N PRO A 277 23.09 11.30 -46.75
CA PRO A 277 22.46 10.14 -47.42
C PRO A 277 21.62 9.27 -46.45
N GLU A 278 20.45 8.75 -46.82
CA GLU A 278 20.19 7.54 -47.64
C GLU A 278 20.78 6.23 -47.07
N ALA A 279 19.99 5.54 -46.23
CA ALA A 279 19.97 4.09 -46.02
C ALA A 279 18.54 3.76 -45.50
N GLY A 280 17.65 3.07 -46.19
CA GLY A 280 17.85 1.95 -47.10
C GLY A 280 17.67 0.63 -46.36
N TRP A 281 16.54 0.39 -45.68
CA TRP A 281 16.19 -0.92 -45.14
C TRP A 281 14.95 -1.46 -45.84
N THR A 282 15.22 -2.12 -46.95
CA THR A 282 14.34 -3.08 -47.64
C THR A 282 14.17 -4.36 -46.82
N GLY A 283 13.01 -4.97 -46.99
CA GLY A 283 12.48 -6.05 -46.16
C GLY A 283 13.33 -7.32 -46.02
N LYS A 284 12.95 -8.08 -45.00
CA LYS A 284 13.05 -9.53 -45.02
C LYS A 284 11.85 -10.13 -44.28
N ASP A 285 10.92 -10.64 -45.09
CA ASP A 285 10.01 -11.69 -44.72
C ASP A 285 10.78 -12.98 -44.36
N GLU A 286 10.04 -13.93 -43.80
CA GLU A 286 10.38 -15.35 -43.59
C GLU A 286 11.25 -15.65 -42.36
N ASP A 287 10.61 -16.16 -41.30
CA ASP A 287 10.80 -17.57 -40.93
C ASP A 287 9.79 -18.00 -39.85
N GLU A 288 8.76 -18.65 -40.36
CA GLU A 288 7.93 -19.64 -39.70
C GLU A 288 8.80 -20.80 -39.20
N LYS A 289 8.91 -21.00 -37.88
CA LYS A 289 9.46 -22.23 -37.29
C LYS A 289 9.00 -22.47 -35.86
N GLY A 290 8.20 -23.54 -35.70
CA GLY A 290 8.38 -24.47 -34.59
C GLY A 290 7.49 -24.27 -33.37
N TYR A 291 6.21 -24.64 -33.49
CA TYR A 291 5.46 -25.13 -32.35
C TYR A 291 6.09 -26.43 -31.84
N ALA A 292 6.79 -26.37 -30.71
CA ALA A 292 7.15 -27.56 -29.93
C ALA A 292 6.00 -27.87 -28.96
N ALA A 293 5.22 -28.88 -29.32
CA ALA A 293 4.24 -29.52 -28.44
C ALA A 293 4.99 -30.24 -27.30
N TYR A 294 4.80 -29.79 -26.06
CA TYR A 294 5.22 -30.56 -24.89
C TYR A 294 4.21 -31.67 -24.62
N HIS A 295 4.61 -32.91 -24.90
CA HIS A 295 3.93 -34.11 -24.45
C HIS A 295 3.97 -34.20 -22.93
N GLN A 296 2.79 -34.17 -22.31
CA GLN A 296 2.55 -34.50 -20.91
C GLN A 296 2.68 -36.03 -20.74
N GLN A 297 3.78 -36.49 -20.14
CA GLN A 297 3.89 -37.87 -19.65
C GLN A 297 3.50 -37.89 -18.16
N HIS A 298 2.38 -38.54 -17.85
CA HIS A 298 2.02 -38.92 -16.49
C HIS A 298 2.87 -40.12 -16.04
N PRO A 299 3.48 -40.10 -14.85
CA PRO A 299 4.00 -41.33 -14.25
C PRO A 299 2.85 -42.17 -13.66
N PRO A 300 2.90 -43.51 -13.80
CA PRO A 300 1.97 -44.40 -13.13
C PRO A 300 2.32 -44.51 -11.64
N TYR A 301 1.33 -44.27 -10.78
CA TYR A 301 1.41 -44.67 -9.38
C TYR A 301 1.23 -46.19 -9.28
N SER A 302 2.16 -46.84 -8.58
CA SER A 302 2.00 -48.13 -7.89
C SER A 302 2.16 -47.87 -6.40
#